data_AF-A0A958D5N2-F1
#
_entry.id   AF-A0A958D5N2-F1
#
_cell.length_a   1.000
_cell.length_b   1.000
_cell.length_c   1.000
_cell.angle_alpha   90.00
_cell.angle_beta   90.00
_cell.angle_gamma   90.00
#
_symmetry.space_group_name_H-M   'P 1'
#
loop_
_entity.id
_entity.type
_entity.pdbx_description
1 polymer ?
#
loop_
_entity_poly.entity_id
_entity_poly.type
_entity_poly.pdbx_seq_one_letter_code
_entity_poly.pdbx_strand_id
1 'polypeptide(L)'
;MMSKKFAWLLAAALALSACGPAAPAATPTPTKTLTPAVQPTEAPIDTPAPPTDTPVPTIEEPPTATATAIPATDTPAAEATQPVATDTPVAAATNPPQPSGGFASMRSPDFGAQAFLWWRGEIADRDLTLMKNSGFQWVKQWFAWDDIEAAGKGQYDWSIPDRIVQQTEEHGLKLLVRVDREPAWAGPPPQNTQHLVDFLNALATRYKGRIDAIQIWNEPNLAREWGNQPPNPAQYAQMLRASYQ
;
A
#
# COMPACT_ATOMS: atom_id res chain seq x y z
N MET A 1 66.65 52.33 -5.19
CA MET A 1 65.31 52.95 -4.94
C MET A 1 64.53 52.96 -6.26
N MET A 2 63.76 51.91 -6.52
CA MET A 2 62.95 51.66 -7.73
C MET A 2 61.46 51.83 -7.33
N SER A 3 60.71 52.83 -7.79
CA SER A 3 60.20 53.17 -9.14
C SER A 3 58.96 52.37 -9.59
N LYS A 4 57.79 52.98 -9.32
CA LYS A 4 56.59 53.10 -10.17
C LYS A 4 56.23 51.91 -11.08
N LYS A 5 55.52 50.91 -10.53
CA LYS A 5 54.66 49.99 -11.29
C LYS A 5 53.51 49.46 -10.41
N PHE A 6 52.53 50.31 -10.06
CA PHE A 6 51.30 49.85 -9.40
C PHE A 6 50.16 50.85 -9.63
N ALA A 7 49.82 51.10 -10.89
CA ALA A 7 48.70 51.99 -11.21
C ALA A 7 48.15 51.81 -12.63
N TRP A 8 48.17 50.63 -13.24
CA TRP A 8 47.54 50.40 -14.55
C TRP A 8 47.06 48.94 -14.71
N LEU A 9 46.08 48.55 -13.90
CA LEU A 9 45.32 47.30 -14.09
C LEU A 9 43.85 47.49 -13.65
N LEU A 10 43.26 48.64 -13.97
CA LEU A 10 41.85 48.93 -13.68
C LEU A 10 41.03 49.45 -14.87
N ALA A 11 41.52 49.34 -16.12
CA ALA A 11 40.83 49.96 -17.26
C ALA A 11 41.00 49.23 -18.60
N ALA A 12 40.85 47.91 -18.64
CA ALA A 12 40.83 47.15 -19.90
C ALA A 12 39.94 45.89 -19.84
N ALA A 13 38.76 45.97 -19.23
CA ALA A 13 37.78 44.89 -19.27
C ALA A 13 36.34 45.41 -19.52
N LEU A 14 36.21 46.56 -20.20
CA LEU A 14 34.95 46.97 -20.82
C LEU A 14 35.07 46.80 -22.33
N ALA A 15 34.03 46.16 -22.89
CA ALA A 15 33.72 46.00 -24.30
C ALA A 15 34.56 44.97 -25.08
N LEU A 16 34.10 43.71 -25.11
CA LEU A 16 33.97 42.96 -26.35
C LEU A 16 32.77 42.00 -26.27
N SER A 17 31.90 42.14 -27.27
CA SER A 17 30.68 41.43 -27.68
C SER A 17 30.52 39.97 -27.20
N ALA A 18 29.39 39.54 -26.65
CA ALA A 18 28.05 39.45 -27.25
C ALA A 18 27.96 38.50 -28.46
N CYS A 19 27.91 37.18 -28.20
CA CYS A 19 26.99 36.22 -28.85
C CYS A 19 27.12 34.87 -28.13
N GLY A 20 26.12 34.49 -27.33
CA GLY A 20 26.00 33.16 -26.73
C GLY A 20 24.56 32.69 -26.93
N PRO A 21 24.30 31.40 -27.22
CA PRO A 21 22.96 30.92 -27.53
C PRO A 21 22.02 31.16 -26.35
N ALA A 22 20.84 31.69 -26.66
CA ALA A 22 19.80 32.02 -25.70
C ALA A 22 19.48 30.81 -24.80
N ALA A 23 19.43 31.06 -23.49
CA ALA A 23 18.92 30.10 -22.53
C ALA A 23 17.47 29.71 -22.91
N PRO A 24 17.08 28.43 -22.81
CA PRO A 24 15.70 28.05 -23.07
C PRO A 24 14.79 28.77 -22.07
N ALA A 25 13.72 29.39 -22.59
CA ALA A 25 12.73 30.07 -21.80
C ALA A 25 12.14 29.13 -20.74
N ALA A 26 12.02 29.60 -19.50
CA ALA A 26 11.35 28.86 -18.45
C ALA A 26 9.89 28.61 -18.87
N THR A 27 9.54 27.33 -19.06
CA THR A 27 8.15 26.91 -19.28
C THR A 27 7.32 27.31 -18.06
N PRO A 28 6.19 28.02 -18.22
CA PRO A 28 5.35 28.35 -17.08
C PRO A 28 4.80 27.07 -16.45
N THR A 29 5.09 26.85 -15.17
CA THR A 29 4.46 25.81 -14.36
C THR A 29 2.94 26.05 -14.37
N PRO A 30 2.10 25.05 -14.68
CA PRO A 30 0.65 25.21 -14.59
C PRO A 30 0.27 25.42 -13.12
N THR A 31 0.06 26.68 -12.74
CA THR A 31 -0.52 27.05 -11.45
C THR A 31 -2.00 26.72 -11.52
N LYS A 32 -2.41 25.64 -10.85
CA LYS A 32 -3.83 25.37 -10.62
C LYS A 32 -4.34 26.44 -9.66
N THR A 33 -4.99 27.48 -10.18
CA THR A 33 -5.68 28.48 -9.38
C THR A 33 -6.68 27.76 -8.48
N LEU A 34 -6.46 27.80 -7.16
CA LEU A 34 -7.44 27.33 -6.20
C LEU A 34 -8.62 28.30 -6.25
N THR A 35 -9.79 27.79 -6.61
CA THR A 35 -11.06 28.50 -6.44
C THR A 35 -11.23 28.84 -4.95
N PRO A 36 -11.61 30.06 -4.57
CA PRO A 36 -11.84 30.39 -3.17
C PRO A 36 -12.91 29.47 -2.57
N ALA A 37 -12.60 28.85 -1.43
CA ALA A 37 -13.58 28.11 -0.66
C ALA A 37 -14.68 29.08 -0.20
N VAL A 38 -15.93 28.82 -0.59
CA VAL A 38 -17.10 29.45 0.04
C VAL A 38 -17.18 28.88 1.45
N GLN A 39 -17.00 29.74 2.47
CA GLN A 39 -17.25 29.36 3.86
C GLN A 39 -18.74 28.99 4.01
N PRO A 40 -19.09 27.86 4.64
CA PRO A 40 -20.47 27.62 5.03
C PRO A 40 -20.86 28.64 6.11
N THR A 41 -21.90 29.42 5.86
CA THR A 41 -22.57 30.22 6.88
C THR A 41 -23.22 29.27 7.90
N GLU A 42 -22.83 29.38 9.18
CA GLU A 42 -23.53 28.70 10.27
C GLU A 42 -24.97 29.21 10.36
N ALA A 43 -25.94 28.31 10.15
CA ALA A 43 -27.33 28.55 10.51
C ALA A 43 -27.54 28.34 12.02
N PRO A 44 -28.48 29.03 12.68
CA PRO A 44 -28.73 28.87 14.11
C PRO A 44 -29.21 27.45 14.42
N ILE A 45 -28.63 26.84 15.46
CA ILE A 45 -29.07 25.55 15.98
C ILE A 45 -30.33 25.78 16.81
N ASP A 46 -31.50 25.43 16.27
CA ASP A 46 -32.71 25.26 17.07
C ASP A 46 -32.53 24.06 18.00
N THR A 47 -32.72 24.30 19.29
CA THR A 47 -32.67 23.27 20.33
C THR A 47 -33.95 22.43 20.26
N PRO A 48 -33.91 21.11 20.01
CA PRO A 48 -35.10 20.30 20.09
C PRO A 48 -35.52 20.07 21.55
N ALA A 49 -36.82 20.18 21.82
CA ALA A 49 -37.44 19.83 23.10
C ALA A 49 -37.24 18.33 23.44
N PRO A 50 -37.22 17.95 24.74
CA PRO A 50 -37.01 16.55 25.13
C PRO A 50 -38.16 15.65 24.65
N PRO A 51 -37.88 14.39 24.28
CA PRO A 51 -38.89 13.47 23.81
C PRO A 51 -39.84 13.06 24.94
N THR A 52 -41.14 12.99 24.63
CA THR A 52 -42.17 12.43 25.50
C THR A 52 -42.10 10.90 25.48
N ASP A 53 -42.21 10.28 26.66
CA ASP A 53 -42.21 8.83 26.87
C ASP A 53 -43.15 8.10 25.90
N THR A 54 -42.55 7.35 24.98
CA THR A 54 -43.21 6.35 24.13
C THR A 54 -42.78 4.97 24.62
N PRO A 55 -43.70 4.01 24.83
CA PRO A 55 -43.37 2.73 25.43
C PRO A 55 -42.42 1.91 24.56
N VAL A 56 -41.47 1.25 25.23
CA VAL A 56 -40.47 0.33 24.66
C VAL A 56 -41.19 -0.86 23.98
N PRO A 57 -40.87 -1.20 22.71
CA PRO A 57 -41.36 -2.44 22.12
C PRO A 57 -40.68 -3.64 22.79
N THR A 58 -41.49 -4.61 23.21
CA THR A 58 -41.04 -5.92 23.69
C THR A 58 -40.20 -6.61 22.61
N ILE A 59 -38.98 -7.02 22.95
CA ILE A 59 -38.17 -7.91 22.10
C ILE A 59 -38.76 -9.31 22.23
N GLU A 60 -39.40 -9.81 21.17
CA GLU A 60 -39.66 -11.25 21.02
C GLU A 60 -38.35 -11.97 20.74
N GLU A 61 -38.14 -13.07 21.47
CA GLU A 61 -37.01 -14.00 21.33
C GLU A 61 -37.04 -14.65 19.94
N PRO A 62 -35.89 -14.83 19.24
CA PRO A 62 -35.87 -15.48 17.94
C PRO A 62 -36.32 -16.94 18.06
N PRO A 63 -37.12 -17.49 17.13
CA PRO A 63 -37.52 -18.88 17.19
C PRO A 63 -36.32 -19.81 16.99
N THR A 64 -36.17 -20.77 17.92
CA THR A 64 -35.29 -21.93 17.81
C THR A 64 -35.55 -22.67 16.49
N ALA A 65 -34.54 -22.76 15.64
CA ALA A 65 -34.60 -23.54 14.41
C ALA A 65 -34.78 -25.03 14.75
N THR A 66 -35.99 -25.55 14.52
CA THR A 66 -36.27 -26.98 14.53
C THR A 66 -35.84 -27.55 13.18
N ALA A 67 -34.85 -28.44 13.19
CA ALA A 67 -34.48 -29.21 12.00
C ALA A 67 -35.68 -30.06 11.56
N THR A 68 -36.28 -29.69 10.44
CA THR A 68 -37.35 -30.48 9.81
C THR A 68 -36.70 -31.64 9.06
N ALA A 69 -36.97 -32.86 9.51
CA ALA A 69 -36.59 -34.08 8.82
C ALA A 69 -37.31 -34.19 7.47
N ILE A 70 -36.56 -34.51 6.41
CA ILE A 70 -37.09 -34.83 5.08
C ILE A 70 -37.71 -36.23 5.16
N PRO A 71 -38.95 -36.47 4.68
CA PRO A 71 -39.49 -37.82 4.63
C PRO A 71 -38.77 -38.64 3.55
N ALA A 72 -38.19 -39.77 3.97
CA ALA A 72 -37.68 -40.79 3.08
C ALA A 72 -38.85 -41.41 2.30
N THR A 73 -38.73 -41.47 0.97
CA THR A 73 -39.67 -42.20 0.12
C THR A 73 -39.04 -43.56 -0.16
N ASP A 74 -39.65 -44.61 0.37
CA ASP A 74 -39.25 -45.99 0.13
C ASP A 74 -39.38 -46.33 -1.36
N THR A 75 -38.27 -46.73 -1.98
CA THR A 75 -38.25 -47.45 -3.27
C THR A 75 -37.36 -48.68 -3.11
N PRO A 76 -37.78 -49.88 -3.56
CA PRO A 76 -37.12 -51.12 -3.18
C PRO A 76 -35.74 -51.30 -3.80
N ALA A 77 -34.88 -51.96 -3.03
CA ALA A 77 -33.51 -52.34 -3.34
C ALA A 77 -33.35 -53.03 -4.71
N ALA A 78 -32.44 -52.48 -5.52
CA ALA A 78 -31.70 -53.24 -6.51
C ALA A 78 -30.28 -53.42 -5.97
N GLU A 79 -29.94 -54.68 -5.73
CA GLU A 79 -28.66 -55.19 -5.28
C GLU A 79 -27.57 -54.85 -6.32
N ALA A 80 -26.72 -53.86 -5.99
CA ALA A 80 -25.52 -53.56 -6.74
C ALA A 80 -24.31 -53.78 -5.83
N THR A 81 -23.59 -54.87 -6.12
CA THR A 81 -22.37 -55.32 -5.46
C THR A 81 -21.32 -54.21 -5.49
N GLN A 82 -20.95 -53.67 -4.34
CA GLN A 82 -19.83 -52.71 -4.24
C GLN A 82 -18.50 -53.47 -4.40
N PRO A 83 -17.57 -53.03 -5.27
CA PRO A 83 -16.22 -53.54 -5.26
C PRO A 83 -15.45 -52.99 -4.05
N VAL A 84 -14.77 -53.89 -3.34
CA VAL A 84 -13.89 -53.60 -2.20
C VAL A 84 -12.83 -52.57 -2.61
N ALA A 85 -12.81 -51.42 -1.94
CA ALA A 85 -11.79 -50.41 -2.12
C ALA A 85 -10.42 -50.97 -1.72
N THR A 86 -9.46 -50.91 -2.63
CA THR A 86 -8.07 -51.29 -2.40
C THR A 86 -7.34 -50.11 -1.76
N ASP A 87 -6.76 -50.32 -0.59
CA ASP A 87 -5.91 -49.35 0.11
C ASP A 87 -4.74 -48.90 -0.77
N THR A 88 -4.86 -47.73 -1.38
CA THR A 88 -3.75 -47.05 -2.06
C THR A 88 -3.11 -46.09 -1.07
N PRO A 89 -1.78 -46.14 -0.84
CA PRO A 89 -1.13 -45.22 0.09
C PRO A 89 -1.23 -43.78 -0.45
N VAL A 90 -1.82 -42.89 0.35
CA VAL A 90 -1.81 -41.45 0.10
C VAL A 90 -0.36 -40.98 0.18
N ALA A 91 0.19 -40.54 -0.95
CA ALA A 91 1.48 -39.87 -1.01
C ALA A 91 1.45 -38.65 -0.08
N ALA A 92 2.36 -38.61 0.89
CA ALA A 92 2.51 -37.50 1.81
C ALA A 92 2.74 -36.21 1.03
N ALA A 93 1.86 -35.22 1.22
CA ALA A 93 2.07 -33.88 0.69
C ALA A 93 3.39 -33.34 1.26
N THR A 94 4.37 -33.13 0.40
CA THR A 94 5.61 -32.46 0.76
C THR A 94 5.28 -31.00 1.04
N ASN A 95 5.50 -30.57 2.29
CA ASN A 95 5.37 -29.17 2.66
C ASN A 95 6.26 -28.33 1.74
N PRO A 96 5.77 -27.19 1.20
CA PRO A 96 6.59 -26.29 0.41
C PRO A 96 7.80 -25.81 1.22
N PRO A 97 8.94 -25.52 0.57
CA PRO A 97 10.14 -25.06 1.24
C PRO A 97 9.81 -23.84 2.12
N GLN A 98 10.08 -23.97 3.42
CA GLN A 98 9.95 -22.87 4.36
C GLN A 98 10.99 -21.80 4.02
N PRO A 99 10.60 -20.53 3.88
CA PRO A 99 11.56 -19.46 3.65
C PRO A 99 12.54 -19.42 4.82
N SER A 100 13.83 -19.47 4.50
CA SER A 100 14.94 -19.48 5.46
C SER A 100 15.31 -18.09 5.99
N GLY A 101 14.46 -17.09 5.76
CA GLY A 101 14.56 -15.76 6.35
C GLY A 101 13.67 -15.68 7.59
N GLY A 102 14.25 -15.40 8.75
CA GLY A 102 13.45 -15.13 9.94
C GLY A 102 12.50 -13.97 9.67
N PHE A 103 11.20 -14.22 9.80
CA PHE A 103 10.20 -13.15 9.82
C PHE A 103 10.55 -12.17 10.95
N ALA A 104 10.27 -10.88 10.76
CA ALA A 104 10.38 -9.91 11.83
C ALA A 104 9.55 -10.38 13.03
N SER A 105 10.22 -10.69 14.15
CA SER A 105 9.50 -11.08 15.37
C SER A 105 8.91 -9.84 16.04
N MET A 106 7.62 -9.90 16.34
CA MET A 106 6.94 -8.91 17.18
C MET A 106 7.07 -9.35 18.64
N ARG A 107 7.55 -8.46 19.52
CA ARG A 107 7.58 -8.71 20.97
C ARG A 107 6.25 -8.27 21.55
N SER A 108 5.23 -9.12 21.38
CA SER A 108 3.87 -8.76 21.74
C SER A 108 3.72 -8.23 23.18
N PRO A 109 3.02 -7.09 23.40
CA PRO A 109 2.46 -6.22 22.35
C PRO A 109 3.52 -5.27 21.76
N ASP A 110 3.78 -5.40 20.46
CA ASP A 110 4.41 -4.34 19.65
C ASP A 110 3.25 -3.48 19.07
N PHE A 111 3.34 -2.16 19.15
CA PHE A 111 2.33 -1.25 18.58
C PHE A 111 2.82 -0.60 17.29
N GLY A 112 1.90 -0.39 16.34
CA GLY A 112 2.17 0.34 15.10
C GLY A 112 1.06 1.30 14.72
N ALA A 113 1.38 2.24 13.81
CA ALA A 113 0.41 3.14 13.21
C ALA A 113 0.59 3.24 11.69
N GLN A 114 -0.51 3.52 10.98
CA GLN A 114 -0.47 3.91 9.57
C GLN A 114 0.02 5.37 9.48
N ALA A 115 0.96 5.64 8.57
CA ALA A 115 1.40 6.99 8.24
C ALA A 115 1.33 7.22 6.71
N PHE A 116 1.35 8.51 6.31
CA PHE A 116 1.34 8.93 4.91
C PHE A 116 2.59 9.76 4.60
N LEU A 117 3.68 9.07 4.31
CA LEU A 117 5.03 9.65 4.24
C LEU A 117 5.47 10.05 2.82
N TRP A 118 4.62 9.84 1.80
CA TRP A 118 5.01 9.83 0.38
C TRP A 118 5.44 11.18 -0.20
N TRP A 119 4.71 12.26 0.08
CA TRP A 119 4.83 13.50 -0.71
C TRP A 119 5.74 14.56 -0.11
N ARG A 120 5.81 14.65 1.23
CA ARG A 120 6.48 15.74 1.94
C ARG A 120 7.44 15.19 2.97
N GLY A 121 8.74 15.28 2.66
CA GLY A 121 9.80 14.68 3.49
C GLY A 121 9.89 15.26 4.89
N GLU A 122 9.68 16.57 5.01
CA GLU A 122 9.65 17.29 6.27
C GLU A 122 8.44 16.94 7.14
N ILE A 123 7.31 16.59 6.53
CA ILE A 123 6.12 16.14 7.26
C ILE A 123 6.28 14.68 7.66
N ALA A 124 6.86 13.85 6.77
CA ALA A 124 7.19 12.47 7.07
C ALA A 124 8.12 12.35 8.29
N ASP A 125 9.18 13.15 8.33
CA ASP A 125 10.13 13.20 9.46
C ASP A 125 9.46 13.56 10.78
N ARG A 126 8.65 14.63 10.77
CA ARG A 126 7.84 15.05 11.93
C ARG A 126 6.93 13.93 12.42
N ASP A 127 6.22 13.26 11.51
CA ASP A 127 5.25 12.23 11.86
C ASP A 127 5.95 10.98 12.42
N LEU A 128 7.09 10.58 11.85
CA LEU A 128 7.93 9.50 12.39
C LEU A 128 8.47 9.85 13.80
N THR A 129 8.87 11.11 14.02
CA THR A 129 9.25 11.59 15.35
C THR A 129 8.10 11.48 16.35
N LEU A 130 6.89 11.90 15.96
CA LEU A 130 5.70 11.78 16.81
C LEU A 130 5.37 10.31 17.13
N MET A 131 5.46 9.43 16.13
CA MET A 131 5.22 8.00 16.32
C MET A 131 6.22 7.39 17.31
N LYS A 132 7.52 7.65 17.12
CA LYS A 132 8.58 7.22 18.03
C LYS A 132 8.34 7.72 19.45
N ASN A 133 8.07 9.01 19.62
CA ASN A 133 7.85 9.62 20.93
C ASN A 133 6.56 9.12 21.62
N SER A 134 5.60 8.63 20.85
CA SER A 134 4.37 8.01 21.36
C SER A 134 4.53 6.53 21.71
N GLY A 135 5.73 5.96 21.52
CA GLY A 135 6.04 4.56 21.85
C GLY A 135 5.63 3.55 20.77
N PHE A 136 5.26 3.99 19.57
CA PHE A 136 5.08 3.08 18.45
C PHE A 136 6.42 2.51 18.00
N GLN A 137 6.41 1.25 17.55
CA GLN A 137 7.58 0.54 17.05
C GLN A 137 7.44 0.21 15.57
N TRP A 138 6.22 0.22 15.03
CA TRP A 138 5.94 -0.12 13.64
C TRP A 138 5.26 1.03 12.89
N VAL A 139 5.68 1.22 11.65
CA VAL A 139 5.04 2.12 10.70
C VAL A 139 4.44 1.27 9.59
N LYS A 140 3.16 1.46 9.30
CA LYS A 140 2.55 0.99 8.06
C LYS A 140 2.53 2.11 7.04
N GLN A 141 3.21 1.90 5.92
CA GLN A 141 3.26 2.82 4.80
C GLN A 141 2.77 2.14 3.53
N TRP A 142 2.04 2.87 2.71
CA TRP A 142 1.60 2.42 1.40
C TRP A 142 2.65 2.76 0.33
N PHE A 143 3.10 1.77 -0.42
CA PHE A 143 3.89 1.92 -1.64
C PHE A 143 2.97 1.56 -2.80
N ALA A 144 2.43 2.58 -3.47
CA ALA A 144 1.67 2.36 -4.69
C ALA A 144 2.62 1.84 -5.76
N TRP A 145 2.29 0.70 -6.36
CA TRP A 145 3.12 0.09 -7.41
C TRP A 145 3.23 1.01 -8.63
N ASP A 146 2.13 1.66 -9.01
CA ASP A 146 2.07 2.66 -10.09
C ASP A 146 3.05 3.83 -9.86
N ASP A 147 3.11 4.38 -8.65
CA ASP A 147 4.03 5.50 -8.36
C ASP A 147 5.51 5.12 -8.49
N ILE A 148 5.84 3.82 -8.41
CA ILE A 148 7.22 3.32 -8.50
C ILE A 148 7.54 2.82 -9.91
N GLU A 149 6.60 2.18 -10.62
CA GLU A 149 6.87 1.49 -11.89
C GLU A 149 5.94 1.96 -13.03
N ALA A 150 5.35 3.17 -12.95
CA ALA A 150 4.46 3.69 -14.00
C ALA A 150 5.11 3.78 -15.39
N ALA A 151 6.41 4.06 -15.46
CA ALA A 151 7.13 4.26 -16.73
C ALA A 151 7.19 3.00 -17.61
N GLY A 152 6.95 1.82 -17.03
CA GLY A 152 6.92 0.55 -17.73
C GLY A 152 7.60 -0.56 -16.93
N LYS A 153 7.37 -1.82 -17.32
CA LYS A 153 7.96 -2.97 -16.63
C LYS A 153 9.50 -2.87 -16.55
N GLY A 154 10.04 -2.98 -15.34
CA GLY A 154 11.45 -2.85 -15.00
C GLY A 154 11.98 -1.41 -14.89
N GLN A 155 11.13 -0.39 -15.10
CA GLN A 155 11.50 1.02 -15.06
C GLN A 155 11.06 1.64 -13.73
N TYR A 156 11.90 1.47 -12.72
CA TYR A 156 11.58 1.86 -11.36
C TYR A 156 12.08 3.27 -11.00
N ASP A 157 11.22 4.07 -10.37
CA ASP A 157 11.60 5.26 -9.60
C ASP A 157 11.60 4.94 -8.10
N TRP A 158 12.79 4.75 -7.54
CA TRP A 158 12.99 4.45 -6.12
C TRP A 158 13.20 5.70 -5.26
N SER A 159 13.14 6.90 -5.81
CA SER A 159 13.53 8.13 -5.09
C SER A 159 12.73 8.36 -3.80
N ILE A 160 11.41 8.20 -3.85
CA ILE A 160 10.53 8.35 -2.69
C ILE A 160 10.62 7.14 -1.75
N PRO A 161 10.51 5.87 -2.24
CA PRO A 161 10.76 4.69 -1.41
C PRO A 161 12.07 4.74 -0.62
N ASP A 162 13.19 5.10 -1.27
CA ASP A 162 14.51 5.18 -0.63
C ASP A 162 14.51 6.17 0.54
N ARG A 163 13.94 7.36 0.32
CA ARG A 163 13.79 8.37 1.36
C ARG A 163 12.98 7.84 2.54
N ILE A 164 11.83 7.22 2.30
CA ILE A 164 10.95 6.74 3.37
C ILE A 164 11.64 5.64 4.18
N VAL A 165 12.27 4.67 3.51
CA VAL A 165 12.99 3.59 4.19
C VAL A 165 14.10 4.17 5.05
N GLN A 166 14.90 5.08 4.50
CA GLN A 166 15.96 5.78 5.24
C GLN A 166 15.42 6.52 6.47
N GLN A 167 14.38 7.35 6.30
CA GLN A 167 13.80 8.10 7.42
C GLN A 167 13.25 7.16 8.50
N THR A 168 12.62 6.05 8.11
CA THR A 168 12.08 5.08 9.08
C THR A 168 13.20 4.42 9.90
N GLU A 169 14.31 4.06 9.25
CA GLU A 169 15.51 3.52 9.90
C GLU A 169 16.17 4.53 10.86
N GLU A 170 16.30 5.79 10.45
CA GLU A 170 16.84 6.87 11.29
C GLU A 170 16.02 7.07 12.57
N HIS A 171 14.73 6.79 12.52
CA HIS A 171 13.85 6.84 13.69
C HIS A 171 13.90 5.56 14.54
N GLY A 172 14.50 4.48 14.04
CA GLY A 172 14.53 3.18 14.71
C GLY A 172 13.17 2.50 14.76
N LEU A 173 12.32 2.78 13.76
CA LEU A 173 11.00 2.18 13.59
C LEU A 173 11.10 1.01 12.61
N LYS A 174 10.27 -0.01 12.80
CA LYS A 174 10.09 -1.13 11.86
C LYS A 174 9.11 -0.74 10.76
N LEU A 175 9.34 -1.21 9.54
CA LEU A 175 8.54 -0.80 8.39
C LEU A 175 7.72 -1.97 7.83
N LEU A 176 6.40 -1.81 7.84
CA LEU A 176 5.46 -2.62 7.07
C LEU A 176 5.05 -1.85 5.82
N VAL A 177 5.40 -2.37 4.65
CA VAL A 177 5.03 -1.80 3.36
C VAL A 177 3.80 -2.50 2.80
N ARG A 178 2.71 -1.76 2.57
CA ARG A 178 1.57 -2.25 1.79
C ARG A 178 1.82 -1.97 0.31
N VAL A 179 1.72 -3.00 -0.52
CA VAL A 179 1.80 -2.90 -1.98
C VAL A 179 0.43 -3.19 -2.58
N ASP A 180 -0.08 -2.23 -3.34
CA ASP A 180 -1.28 -2.31 -4.17
C ASP A 180 -1.16 -1.26 -5.28
N ARG A 181 -2.24 -0.98 -6.01
CA ARG A 181 -2.29 0.07 -7.05
C ARG A 181 -1.32 -0.18 -8.19
N GLU A 182 -1.66 -1.19 -8.95
CA GLU A 182 -1.01 -1.64 -10.17
C GLU A 182 -0.90 -0.54 -11.24
N PRO A 183 0.23 -0.49 -11.97
CA PRO A 183 0.39 0.44 -13.07
C PRO A 183 -0.49 0.07 -14.27
N ALA A 184 -0.79 1.07 -15.10
CA ALA A 184 -1.67 0.90 -16.26
C ALA A 184 -1.22 -0.23 -17.22
N TRP A 185 0.10 -0.45 -17.36
CA TRP A 185 0.64 -1.52 -18.21
C TRP A 185 0.48 -2.93 -17.61
N ALA A 186 0.27 -3.06 -16.30
CA ALA A 186 0.00 -4.35 -15.64
C ALA A 186 -1.50 -4.68 -15.62
N GLY A 187 -2.35 -3.64 -15.72
CA GLY A 187 -3.80 -3.70 -15.84
C GLY A 187 -4.52 -4.01 -14.52
N PRO A 188 -5.71 -3.43 -14.23
CA PRO A 188 -6.34 -3.59 -12.91
C PRO A 188 -7.47 -4.64 -12.82
N PRO A 189 -7.45 -5.62 -11.87
CA PRO A 189 -6.27 -6.11 -11.16
C PRO A 189 -5.26 -6.73 -12.15
N PRO A 190 -3.98 -6.94 -11.77
CA PRO A 190 -2.95 -7.44 -12.67
C PRO A 190 -3.40 -8.72 -13.37
N GLN A 191 -3.52 -8.68 -14.70
CA GLN A 191 -3.95 -9.86 -15.46
C GLN A 191 -2.88 -10.96 -15.45
N ASN A 192 -1.61 -10.54 -15.33
CA ASN A 192 -0.48 -11.42 -15.16
C ASN A 192 0.09 -11.26 -13.75
N THR A 193 -0.17 -12.24 -12.88
CA THR A 193 0.38 -12.31 -11.52
C THR A 193 1.91 -12.19 -11.49
N GLN A 194 2.61 -12.66 -12.54
CA GLN A 194 4.07 -12.58 -12.60
C GLN A 194 4.57 -11.13 -12.59
N HIS A 195 3.80 -10.15 -13.09
CA HIS A 195 4.20 -8.75 -13.03
C HIS A 195 4.31 -8.26 -11.58
N LEU A 196 3.34 -8.62 -10.73
CA LEU A 196 3.39 -8.29 -9.31
C LEU A 196 4.55 -9.02 -8.63
N VAL A 197 4.76 -10.30 -8.94
CA VAL A 197 5.88 -11.08 -8.38
C VAL A 197 7.23 -10.46 -8.75
N ASP A 198 7.41 -10.03 -10.00
CA ASP A 198 8.65 -9.39 -10.45
C ASP A 198 8.90 -8.07 -9.69
N PHE A 199 7.85 -7.26 -9.50
CA PHE A 199 7.92 -6.03 -8.70
C PHE A 199 8.26 -6.30 -7.24
N LEU A 200 7.58 -7.26 -6.61
CA LEU A 200 7.82 -7.66 -5.22
C LEU A 200 9.24 -8.20 -5.03
N ASN A 201 9.75 -8.96 -6.00
CA ASN A 201 11.13 -9.42 -6.01
C ASN A 201 12.12 -8.26 -6.09
N ALA A 202 11.86 -7.26 -6.94
CA ALA A 202 12.69 -6.06 -7.02
C ALA A 202 12.66 -5.26 -5.70
N LEU A 203 11.48 -5.06 -5.12
CA LEU A 203 11.28 -4.39 -3.84
C LEU A 203 12.01 -5.09 -2.70
N ALA A 204 11.78 -6.40 -2.53
CA ALA A 204 12.37 -7.20 -1.47
C ALA A 204 13.89 -7.34 -1.62
N THR A 205 14.39 -7.46 -2.85
CA THR A 205 15.83 -7.48 -3.14
C THR A 205 16.49 -6.15 -2.79
N ARG A 206 15.87 -5.04 -3.19
CA ARG A 206 16.41 -3.69 -2.95
C ARG A 206 16.47 -3.35 -1.46
N TYR A 207 15.43 -3.69 -0.70
CA TYR A 207 15.28 -3.33 0.70
C TYR A 207 15.51 -4.51 1.66
N LYS A 208 16.30 -5.49 1.23
CA LYS A 208 16.63 -6.67 2.05
C LYS A 208 17.23 -6.24 3.40
N GLY A 209 16.54 -6.59 4.49
CA GLY A 209 16.94 -6.24 5.86
C GLY A 209 16.56 -4.82 6.30
N ARG A 210 15.82 -4.07 5.48
CA ARG A 210 15.40 -2.67 5.73
C ARG A 210 13.88 -2.51 5.80
N ILE A 211 13.13 -3.40 5.14
CA ILE A 211 11.68 -3.55 5.30
C ILE A 211 11.42 -4.83 6.09
N ASP A 212 10.65 -4.72 7.17
CA ASP A 212 10.36 -5.81 8.10
C ASP A 212 9.20 -6.69 7.65
N ALA A 213 8.23 -6.11 6.93
CA ALA A 213 7.06 -6.82 6.43
C ALA A 213 6.52 -6.20 5.14
N ILE A 214 5.97 -7.05 4.27
CA ILE A 214 5.25 -6.64 3.07
C ILE A 214 3.82 -7.16 3.17
N GLN A 215 2.84 -6.25 3.12
CA GLN A 215 1.43 -6.57 2.95
C GLN A 215 1.11 -6.59 1.45
N ILE A 216 0.59 -7.71 0.99
CA ILE A 216 0.13 -7.88 -0.39
C ILE A 216 -1.33 -7.45 -0.49
N TRP A 217 -1.56 -6.42 -1.29
CA TRP A 217 -2.87 -5.86 -1.63
C TRP A 217 -3.60 -5.12 -0.49
N ASN A 218 -4.64 -4.38 -0.88
CA ASN A 218 -5.57 -3.70 0.01
C ASN A 218 -7.00 -4.19 -0.24
N GLU A 219 -7.70 -4.62 0.81
CA GLU A 219 -9.16 -4.87 0.80
C GLU A 219 -9.71 -5.57 -0.48
N PRO A 220 -9.18 -6.76 -0.86
CA PRO A 220 -9.53 -7.42 -2.14
C PRO A 220 -11.01 -7.85 -2.23
N ASN A 221 -11.74 -7.78 -1.12
CA ASN A 221 -13.18 -8.02 -1.04
C ASN A 221 -14.03 -6.83 -1.53
N LEU A 222 -13.42 -5.69 -1.88
CA LEU A 222 -14.13 -4.50 -2.34
C LEU A 222 -13.85 -4.28 -3.83
N ALA A 223 -14.91 -4.19 -4.64
CA ALA A 223 -14.77 -4.07 -6.11
C ALA A 223 -13.89 -2.90 -6.54
N ARG A 224 -13.99 -1.75 -5.84
CA ARG A 224 -13.16 -0.56 -6.11
C ARG A 224 -11.66 -0.81 -5.93
N GLU A 225 -11.29 -1.75 -5.06
CA GLU A 225 -9.91 -2.18 -4.76
C GLU A 225 -9.51 -3.39 -5.62
N TRP A 226 -10.39 -3.83 -6.53
CA TRP A 226 -10.21 -4.96 -7.44
C TRP A 226 -10.51 -4.54 -8.89
N GLY A 227 -10.00 -3.38 -9.30
CA GLY A 227 -10.16 -2.88 -10.68
C GLY A 227 -11.61 -2.58 -11.11
N ASN A 228 -12.50 -2.27 -10.16
CA ASN A 228 -13.95 -2.16 -10.37
C ASN A 228 -14.60 -3.44 -10.92
N GLN A 229 -13.95 -4.59 -10.70
CA GLN A 229 -14.49 -5.91 -11.02
C GLN A 229 -15.12 -6.54 -9.77
N PRO A 230 -16.00 -7.54 -9.92
CA PRO A 230 -16.43 -8.38 -8.80
C PRO A 230 -15.21 -8.99 -8.07
N PRO A 231 -15.16 -8.92 -6.73
CA PRO A 231 -14.11 -9.56 -5.95
C PRO A 231 -13.93 -11.04 -6.29
N ASN A 232 -12.69 -11.49 -6.40
CA ASN A 232 -12.36 -12.87 -6.75
C ASN A 232 -11.40 -13.51 -5.73
N PRO A 233 -11.92 -14.23 -4.72
CA PRO A 233 -11.11 -14.87 -3.70
C PRO A 233 -10.11 -15.89 -4.24
N ALA A 234 -10.47 -16.64 -5.29
CA ALA A 234 -9.59 -17.66 -5.88
C ALA A 234 -8.39 -17.01 -6.59
N GLN A 235 -8.63 -15.94 -7.34
CA GLN A 235 -7.58 -15.16 -8.00
C GLN A 235 -6.66 -14.50 -6.97
N TYR A 236 -7.24 -13.90 -5.92
CA TYR A 236 -6.45 -13.32 -4.83
C TYR A 236 -5.58 -14.37 -4.11
N ALA A 237 -6.11 -15.56 -3.82
CA ALA A 237 -5.35 -16.64 -3.19
C ALA A 237 -4.19 -17.13 -4.09
N GLN A 238 -4.38 -17.20 -5.40
CA GLN A 238 -3.31 -17.51 -6.36
C GLN A 238 -2.24 -16.43 -6.39
N MET A 239 -2.65 -15.15 -6.38
CA MET A 239 -1.74 -14.01 -6.32
C MET A 239 -0.91 -14.02 -5.04
N LEU A 240 -1.53 -14.27 -3.88
CA LEU A 240 -0.84 -14.41 -2.60
C LEU A 240 0.17 -15.55 -2.60
N ARG A 241 -0.22 -16.73 -3.13
CA ARG A 241 0.67 -17.88 -3.22
C ARG A 241 1.90 -17.56 -4.06
N ALA A 242 1.72 -16.93 -5.22
CA ALA A 242 2.82 -16.57 -6.11
C ALA A 242 3.72 -15.49 -5.48
N SER A 243 3.14 -14.53 -4.77
CA SER A 243 3.88 -13.45 -4.10
C SER A 243 4.73 -13.92 -2.92
N TYR A 244 4.42 -15.09 -2.35
CA TYR A 244 5.13 -15.66 -1.20
C TYR A 244 6.38 -16.46 -1.60
N GLN A 245 6.47 -16.91 -2.85
CA GLN A 245 7.56 -17.75 -3.37
C GLN A 245 8.77 -16.91 -3.78
#